data_AF-W6VTZ3-F1
#
_entry.id   AF-W6VTZ3-F1
#
_cell.length_a   1.000
_cell.length_b   1.000
_cell.length_c   1.000
_cell.angle_alpha   90.00
_cell.angle_beta   90.00
_cell.angle_gamma   90.00
#
_symmetry.space_group_name_H-M   'P 1'
#
loop_
_entity.id
_entity.type
_entity.pdbx_description
1 polymer ?
#
loop_
_entity_poly.entity_id
_entity_poly.type
_entity_poly.pdbx_seq_one_letter_code
_entity_poly.pdbx_strand_id
1 'polypeptide(L)'
;MNDHKKGLVLTAIGGLALSFDVPLVRLGHGEMWSTVALRSTATFAAAIILWLLVRRLSSSRPVLIPGRAGLAAGFCYGISTIAFLGAVFNTATANVVFIVAFTPMYAAILGWLILKERPSPATLVTMLVMFFGVGLIVSGGLAGGHILGDILAAIASFLLALAITLSRAARIDMGFVPLVATIIPATIGLSFVGTSSLAGTGGFSVEHPIWLIFDGAIMMPLAFWCLATGPKYLSGPEVGMFYLLETILAPIWVWLIFSEVPSARTLLGGSILVLALIGYSAWQMRRVERMRVKTMASQTI
;
A
#
# COMPACT_ATOMS: atom_id res chain seq x y z
N MET A 1 -7.45 -17.87 22.50
CA MET A 1 -7.74 -16.57 21.85
C MET A 1 -8.74 -16.81 20.72
N ASN A 2 -9.91 -16.14 20.73
CA ASN A 2 -10.92 -16.25 19.67
C ASN A 2 -10.30 -15.87 18.31
N ASP A 3 -10.65 -16.55 17.22
CA ASP A 3 -10.04 -16.34 15.90
C ASP A 3 -10.20 -14.91 15.39
N HIS A 4 -11.31 -14.26 15.76
CA HIS A 4 -11.52 -12.84 15.52
C HIS A 4 -10.51 -11.94 16.25
N LYS A 5 -10.21 -12.21 17.53
CA LYS A 5 -9.20 -11.46 18.30
C LYS A 5 -7.79 -11.63 17.71
N LYS A 6 -7.47 -12.84 17.22
CA LYS A 6 -6.20 -13.07 16.48
C LYS A 6 -6.14 -12.22 15.22
N GLY A 7 -7.22 -12.17 14.45
CA GLY A 7 -7.34 -11.33 13.26
C GLY A 7 -7.10 -9.85 13.55
N LEU A 8 -7.73 -9.32 14.61
CA LEU A 8 -7.55 -7.93 15.04
C LEU A 8 -6.10 -7.61 15.40
N VAL A 9 -5.46 -8.44 16.23
CA VAL A 9 -4.06 -8.22 16.62
C VAL A 9 -3.13 -8.32 15.42
N LEU A 10 -3.35 -9.31 14.55
CA LEU A 10 -2.51 -9.54 13.37
C LEU A 10 -2.58 -8.34 12.40
N THR A 11 -3.77 -7.88 12.07
CA THR A 11 -3.98 -6.75 11.16
C THR A 11 -3.58 -5.41 11.77
N ALA A 12 -3.74 -5.24 13.09
CA ALA A 12 -3.21 -4.08 13.81
C ALA A 12 -1.69 -3.98 13.72
N ILE A 13 -0.97 -5.10 13.96
CA ILE A 13 0.48 -5.16 13.80
C ILE A 13 0.87 -4.85 12.35
N GLY A 14 0.13 -5.40 11.37
CA GLY A 14 0.40 -5.15 9.96
C GLY A 14 0.22 -3.68 9.56
N GLY A 15 -0.89 -3.05 9.96
CA GLY A 15 -1.14 -1.64 9.70
C GLY A 15 -0.16 -0.71 10.42
N LEU A 16 0.24 -1.05 11.66
CA LEU A 16 1.26 -0.31 12.40
C LEU A 16 2.63 -0.40 11.70
N ALA A 17 3.06 -1.60 11.32
CA ALA A 17 4.31 -1.81 10.60
C ALA A 17 4.33 -1.02 9.28
N LEU A 18 3.22 -1.05 8.53
CA LEU A 18 3.09 -0.29 7.28
C LEU A 18 3.18 1.23 7.51
N SER A 19 2.63 1.74 8.62
CA SER A 19 2.69 3.18 8.95
C SER A 19 4.10 3.74 9.15
N PHE A 20 5.09 2.87 9.42
CA PHE A 20 6.48 3.27 9.58
C PHE A 20 7.28 3.30 8.27
N ASP A 21 6.71 2.84 7.14
CA ASP A 21 7.42 2.77 5.86
C ASP A 21 8.04 4.13 5.48
N VAL A 22 7.21 5.17 5.32
CA VAL A 22 7.70 6.49 4.90
C VAL A 22 8.68 7.12 5.91
N PRO A 23 8.42 7.11 7.24
CA PRO A 23 9.41 7.54 8.22
C PRO A 23 10.76 6.83 8.10
N LEU A 24 10.78 5.50 7.97
CA LEU A 24 12.01 4.71 7.88
C LEU A 24 12.78 4.99 6.58
N VAL A 25 12.07 5.14 5.47
CA VAL A 25 12.65 5.54 4.18
C VAL A 25 13.37 6.89 4.31
N ARG A 26 12.76 7.87 5.01
CA ARG A 26 13.34 9.21 5.20
C ARG A 26 14.49 9.24 6.20
N LEU A 27 14.43 8.42 7.25
CA LEU A 27 15.52 8.28 8.23
C LEU A 27 16.83 7.78 7.59
N GLY A 28 16.77 7.19 6.39
CA GLY A 28 17.96 6.81 5.64
C GLY A 28 18.84 7.96 5.18
N HIS A 29 18.29 9.18 5.06
CA HIS A 29 18.98 10.33 4.47
C HIS A 29 19.72 9.97 3.17
N GLY A 30 19.01 9.27 2.29
CA GLY A 30 19.56 8.78 1.03
C GLY A 30 19.08 9.55 -0.19
N GLU A 31 19.86 9.48 -1.26
CA GLU A 31 19.43 9.88 -2.60
C GLU A 31 18.35 8.91 -3.10
N MET A 32 17.39 9.40 -3.90
CA MET A 32 16.20 8.67 -4.33
C MET A 32 16.53 7.28 -4.91
N TRP A 33 17.42 7.18 -5.90
CA TRP A 33 17.73 5.90 -6.55
C TRP A 33 18.52 4.96 -5.65
N SER A 34 19.41 5.49 -4.82
CA SER A 34 20.15 4.74 -3.79
C SER A 34 19.18 4.14 -2.76
N THR A 35 18.18 4.91 -2.34
CA THR A 35 17.13 4.46 -1.43
C THR A 35 16.23 3.41 -2.07
N VAL A 36 15.78 3.63 -3.31
CA VAL A 36 15.00 2.66 -4.09
C VAL A 36 15.76 1.35 -4.23
N ALA A 37 17.04 1.42 -4.60
CA ALA A 37 17.91 0.25 -4.78
C ALA A 37 18.04 -0.55 -3.48
N LEU A 38 18.46 0.09 -2.38
CA LEU A 38 18.74 -0.60 -1.12
C LEU A 38 17.48 -1.21 -0.52
N ARG A 39 16.42 -0.41 -0.36
CA ARG A 39 15.16 -0.85 0.27
C ARG A 39 14.49 -1.96 -0.53
N SER A 40 14.46 -1.84 -1.86
CA SER A 40 13.85 -2.86 -2.72
C SER A 40 14.67 -4.15 -2.78
N THR A 41 16.01 -4.05 -2.79
CA THR A 41 16.89 -5.23 -2.73
C THR A 41 16.74 -5.97 -1.41
N ALA A 42 16.68 -5.23 -0.29
CA ALA A 42 16.43 -5.81 1.04
C ALA A 42 15.07 -6.53 1.10
N THR A 43 14.02 -5.92 0.55
CA THR A 43 12.68 -6.51 0.48
C THR A 43 12.67 -7.79 -0.37
N PHE A 44 13.28 -7.74 -1.56
CA PHE A 44 13.38 -8.90 -2.44
C PHE A 44 14.16 -10.04 -1.77
N ALA A 45 15.32 -9.75 -1.19
CA ALA A 45 16.14 -10.75 -0.50
C ALA A 45 15.38 -11.41 0.66
N ALA A 46 14.71 -10.61 1.49
CA ALA A 46 13.86 -11.12 2.56
C ALA A 46 12.70 -11.98 2.04
N ALA A 47 12.06 -11.58 0.93
CA ALA A 47 11.00 -12.36 0.29
C ALA A 47 11.50 -13.75 -0.16
N ILE A 48 12.68 -13.81 -0.78
CA ILE A 48 13.31 -15.08 -1.20
C ILE A 48 13.68 -15.94 0.02
N ILE A 49 14.25 -15.35 1.06
CA ILE A 49 14.59 -16.07 2.30
C ILE A 49 13.33 -16.66 2.94
N LEU A 50 12.28 -15.84 3.11
CA LEU A 50 11.00 -16.29 3.66
C LEU A 50 10.37 -17.39 2.81
N TRP A 51 10.40 -17.25 1.49
CA TRP A 51 9.90 -18.27 0.57
C TRP A 51 10.66 -19.60 0.72
N LEU A 52 12.00 -19.56 0.79
CA LEU A 52 12.84 -20.75 1.00
C LEU A 52 12.56 -21.40 2.36
N LEU A 53 12.41 -20.59 3.42
CA LEU A 53 12.09 -21.07 4.77
C LEU A 53 10.72 -21.75 4.79
N VAL A 54 9.68 -21.13 4.23
CA VAL A 54 8.34 -21.73 4.15
C VAL A 54 8.38 -23.04 3.36
N ARG A 55 9.11 -23.09 2.24
CA ARG A 55 9.23 -24.30 1.43
C ARG A 55 9.99 -25.43 2.13
N ARG A 56 10.92 -25.11 3.04
CA ARG A 56 11.68 -26.10 3.82
C ARG A 56 10.96 -26.56 5.09
N LEU A 57 10.25 -25.65 5.76
CA LEU A 57 9.67 -25.89 7.08
C LEU A 57 8.18 -26.28 7.03
N SER A 58 7.50 -26.02 5.92
CA SER A 58 6.09 -26.32 5.73
C SER A 58 5.88 -27.30 4.56
N SER A 59 4.79 -28.07 4.63
CA SER A 59 4.33 -28.90 3.51
C SER A 59 3.84 -28.06 2.32
N SER A 60 3.52 -26.78 2.56
CA SER A 60 3.10 -25.84 1.52
C SER A 60 4.26 -25.51 0.57
N ARG A 61 4.02 -25.61 -0.73
CA ARG A 61 4.93 -25.15 -1.79
C ARG A 61 4.37 -23.87 -2.43
N PRO A 62 4.50 -22.70 -1.78
CA PRO A 62 4.00 -21.46 -2.35
C PRO A 62 4.72 -21.16 -3.68
N VAL A 63 4.00 -20.65 -4.65
CA VAL A 63 4.54 -20.22 -5.95
C VAL A 63 4.93 -18.75 -5.83
N LEU A 64 6.14 -18.36 -6.26
CA LEU A 64 6.57 -16.95 -6.20
C LEU A 64 5.71 -16.06 -7.11
N ILE A 65 5.49 -16.50 -8.34
CA ILE A 65 4.70 -15.77 -9.35
C ILE A 65 3.79 -16.78 -10.06
N PRO A 66 2.48 -16.80 -9.75
CA PRO A 66 1.57 -17.77 -10.33
C PRO A 66 1.11 -17.34 -11.72
N GLY A 67 1.76 -17.89 -12.74
CA GLY A 67 1.37 -17.75 -14.14
C GLY A 67 1.41 -16.31 -14.68
N ARG A 68 0.73 -16.09 -15.80
CA ARG A 68 0.73 -14.80 -16.52
C ARG A 68 0.07 -13.67 -15.72
N ALA A 69 -0.98 -13.99 -14.97
CA ALA A 69 -1.67 -13.01 -14.12
C ALA A 69 -0.77 -12.54 -12.97
N GLY A 70 -0.02 -13.44 -12.34
CA GLY A 70 0.96 -13.09 -11.32
C GLY A 70 2.07 -12.20 -11.88
N LEU A 71 2.51 -12.45 -13.12
CA LEU A 71 3.52 -11.62 -13.78
C LEU A 71 3.00 -10.21 -14.10
N ALA A 72 1.77 -10.09 -14.61
CA ALA A 72 1.14 -8.80 -14.87
C ALA A 72 0.89 -8.00 -13.58
N ALA A 73 0.40 -8.64 -12.53
CA ALA A 73 0.22 -8.01 -11.22
C ALA A 73 1.57 -7.63 -10.60
N GLY A 74 2.57 -8.50 -10.67
CA GLY A 74 3.93 -8.23 -10.20
C GLY A 74 4.57 -7.06 -10.91
N PHE A 75 4.38 -6.93 -12.23
CA PHE A 75 4.83 -5.75 -12.97
C PHE A 75 4.18 -4.47 -12.45
N CYS A 76 2.87 -4.48 -12.22
CA CYS A 76 2.16 -3.34 -11.66
C CYS A 76 2.66 -2.99 -10.23
N TYR A 77 2.86 -3.99 -9.36
CA TYR A 77 3.43 -3.77 -8.01
C TYR A 77 4.84 -3.18 -8.06
N GLY A 78 5.70 -3.68 -8.95
CA GLY A 78 7.06 -3.20 -9.11
C GLY A 78 7.12 -1.73 -9.54
N ILE A 79 6.38 -1.36 -10.60
CA ILE A 79 6.30 0.03 -11.06
C ILE A 79 5.60 0.93 -10.03
N SER A 80 4.57 0.43 -9.36
CA SER A 80 3.91 1.13 -8.26
C SER A 80 4.89 1.50 -7.15
N THR A 81 5.84 0.62 -6.83
CA THR A 81 6.84 0.86 -5.79
C THR A 81 7.80 1.99 -6.19
N ILE A 82 8.21 2.05 -7.46
CA ILE A 82 9.03 3.14 -8.00
C ILE A 82 8.28 4.47 -7.91
N ALA A 83 7.02 4.47 -8.36
CA ALA A 83 6.18 5.67 -8.31
C ALA A 83 5.92 6.12 -6.87
N PHE A 84 5.67 5.19 -5.94
CA PHE A 84 5.47 5.51 -4.53
C PHE A 84 6.71 6.12 -3.89
N LEU A 85 7.89 5.49 -4.04
CA LEU A 85 9.12 6.05 -3.50
C LEU A 85 9.46 7.39 -4.18
N GLY A 86 9.27 7.50 -5.49
CA GLY A 86 9.40 8.77 -6.19
C GLY A 86 8.48 9.85 -5.64
N ALA A 87 7.24 9.51 -5.27
CA ALA A 87 6.34 10.45 -4.61
C ALA A 87 6.89 10.91 -3.25
N VAL A 88 7.37 9.99 -2.42
CA VAL A 88 7.97 10.31 -1.10
C VAL A 88 9.13 11.31 -1.21
N PHE A 89 9.91 11.24 -2.29
CA PHE A 89 11.03 12.17 -2.53
C PHE A 89 10.62 13.51 -3.18
N ASN A 90 9.38 13.64 -3.68
CA ASN A 90 8.96 14.79 -4.50
C ASN A 90 7.71 15.52 -3.98
N THR A 91 7.07 15.06 -2.90
CA THR A 91 5.94 15.74 -2.24
C THR A 91 5.95 15.50 -0.73
N ALA A 92 5.09 16.21 -0.01
CA ALA A 92 4.89 16.02 1.43
C ALA A 92 4.39 14.60 1.74
N THR A 93 4.85 14.02 2.84
CA THR A 93 4.49 12.63 3.20
C THR A 93 2.97 12.47 3.34
N ALA A 94 2.32 13.46 3.94
CA ALA A 94 0.88 13.48 4.10
C ALA A 94 0.14 13.44 2.75
N ASN A 95 0.63 14.14 1.73
CA ASN A 95 0.04 14.08 0.38
C ASN A 95 0.14 12.66 -0.17
N VAL A 96 1.30 12.00 -0.06
CA VAL A 96 1.50 10.63 -0.56
C VAL A 96 0.49 9.67 0.03
N VAL A 97 0.41 9.58 1.37
CA VAL A 97 -0.43 8.57 2.03
C VAL A 97 -1.92 8.85 1.87
N PHE A 98 -2.33 10.13 1.80
CA PHE A 98 -3.72 10.49 1.52
C PHE A 98 -4.11 10.19 0.08
N ILE A 99 -3.26 10.49 -0.91
CA ILE A 99 -3.53 10.13 -2.30
C ILE A 99 -3.56 8.61 -2.45
N VAL A 100 -2.65 7.87 -1.78
CA VAL A 100 -2.62 6.41 -1.80
C VAL A 100 -3.85 5.78 -1.16
N ALA A 101 -4.45 6.42 -0.15
CA ALA A 101 -5.73 5.98 0.42
C ALA A 101 -6.89 5.97 -0.61
N PHE A 102 -6.71 6.56 -1.80
CA PHE A 102 -7.66 6.48 -2.91
C PHE A 102 -7.63 5.13 -3.68
N THR A 103 -6.65 4.26 -3.40
CA THR A 103 -6.51 2.93 -4.03
C THR A 103 -7.82 2.11 -4.09
N PRO A 104 -8.64 2.01 -3.02
CA PRO A 104 -9.90 1.25 -3.07
C PRO A 104 -10.90 1.79 -4.10
N MET A 105 -10.87 3.09 -4.40
CA MET A 105 -11.74 3.71 -5.39
C MET A 105 -11.31 3.34 -6.81
N TYR A 106 -10.00 3.37 -7.09
CA TYR A 106 -9.47 2.83 -8.35
C TYR A 106 -9.81 1.35 -8.50
N ALA A 107 -9.71 0.57 -7.43
CA ALA A 107 -10.07 -0.85 -7.45
C ALA A 107 -11.57 -1.07 -7.74
N ALA A 108 -12.45 -0.21 -7.25
CA ALA A 108 -13.88 -0.26 -7.57
C ALA A 108 -14.16 0.04 -9.05
N ILE A 109 -13.50 1.04 -9.63
CA ILE A 109 -13.61 1.38 -11.07
C ILE A 109 -13.10 0.22 -11.92
N LEU A 110 -11.91 -0.29 -11.61
CA LEU A 110 -11.29 -1.39 -12.35
C LEU A 110 -12.08 -2.69 -12.18
N GLY A 111 -12.64 -2.95 -11.00
CA GLY A 111 -13.55 -4.08 -10.78
C GLY A 111 -14.82 -3.97 -11.63
N TRP A 112 -15.37 -2.77 -11.79
CA TRP A 112 -16.48 -2.57 -12.70
C TRP A 112 -16.11 -2.81 -14.16
N LEU A 113 -14.95 -2.32 -14.61
CA LEU A 113 -14.51 -2.43 -16.00
C LEU A 113 -14.05 -3.86 -16.37
N ILE A 114 -13.27 -4.50 -15.51
CA ILE A 114 -12.62 -5.79 -15.77
C ILE A 114 -13.49 -6.96 -15.32
N LEU A 115 -14.07 -6.88 -14.11
CA LEU A 115 -14.87 -7.96 -13.52
C LEU A 115 -16.37 -7.81 -13.81
N LYS A 116 -16.80 -6.69 -14.38
CA LYS A 116 -18.22 -6.34 -14.62
C LYS A 116 -19.03 -6.27 -13.32
N GLU A 117 -18.36 -6.01 -12.19
CA GLU A 117 -18.99 -5.84 -10.88
C GLU A 117 -19.50 -4.40 -10.73
N ARG A 118 -20.83 -4.21 -10.77
CA ARG A 118 -21.41 -2.86 -10.68
C ARG A 118 -21.20 -2.26 -9.29
N PRO A 119 -20.61 -1.06 -9.16
CA PRO A 119 -20.45 -0.39 -7.87
C PRO A 119 -21.82 -0.11 -7.27
N SER A 120 -21.91 -0.22 -5.94
CA SER A 120 -23.15 0.17 -5.25
C SER A 120 -23.30 1.70 -5.29
N PRO A 121 -24.52 2.24 -5.16
CA PRO A 121 -24.72 3.69 -5.07
C PRO A 121 -23.90 4.33 -3.94
N ALA A 122 -23.77 3.66 -2.79
CA ALA A 122 -22.92 4.12 -1.70
C ALA A 122 -21.43 4.19 -2.09
N THR A 123 -20.96 3.23 -2.88
CA THR A 123 -19.60 3.24 -3.44
C THR A 123 -19.43 4.45 -4.38
N LEU A 124 -20.38 4.72 -5.26
CA LEU A 124 -20.32 5.86 -6.19
C LEU A 124 -20.29 7.22 -5.46
N VAL A 125 -21.13 7.38 -4.43
CA VAL A 125 -21.13 8.60 -3.60
C VAL A 125 -19.78 8.75 -2.88
N THR A 126 -19.26 7.66 -2.31
CA THR A 126 -17.94 7.68 -1.63
C THR A 126 -16.83 8.04 -2.60
N MET A 127 -16.84 7.49 -3.81
CA MET A 127 -15.88 7.82 -4.87
C MET A 127 -15.90 9.30 -5.23
N LEU A 128 -17.10 9.88 -5.36
CA LEU A 128 -17.25 11.30 -5.68
C LEU A 128 -16.73 12.19 -4.54
N VAL A 129 -17.04 11.86 -3.28
CA VAL A 129 -16.51 12.59 -2.11
C VAL A 129 -14.98 12.49 -2.06
N MET A 130 -14.43 11.28 -2.25
CA MET A 130 -12.99 11.07 -2.20
C MET A 130 -12.27 11.76 -3.37
N PHE A 131 -12.88 11.86 -4.55
CA PHE A 131 -12.34 12.61 -5.68
C PHE A 131 -12.12 14.09 -5.33
N PHE A 132 -13.08 14.73 -4.65
CA PHE A 132 -12.90 16.10 -4.16
C PHE A 132 -11.81 16.21 -3.08
N GLY A 133 -11.70 15.23 -2.19
CA GLY A 133 -10.64 15.17 -1.18
C GLY A 133 -9.24 15.13 -1.80
N VAL A 134 -9.02 14.24 -2.78
CA VAL A 134 -7.76 14.16 -3.55
C VAL A 134 -7.53 15.45 -4.34
N GLY A 135 -8.56 15.98 -5.01
CA GLY A 135 -8.46 17.23 -5.76
C GLY A 135 -8.00 18.41 -4.89
N LEU A 136 -8.45 18.49 -3.64
CA LEU A 136 -8.03 19.51 -2.69
C LEU A 136 -6.53 19.37 -2.35
N ILE A 137 -6.06 18.15 -2.12
CA ILE A 137 -4.65 17.86 -1.81
C ILE A 137 -3.76 18.27 -3.00
N VAL A 138 -4.10 17.81 -4.20
CA VAL A 138 -3.36 18.12 -5.44
C VAL A 138 -3.37 19.63 -5.73
N SER A 139 -4.48 20.32 -5.46
CA SER A 139 -4.55 21.79 -5.59
C SER A 139 -3.62 22.52 -4.61
N GLY A 140 -3.35 21.93 -3.44
CA GLY A 140 -2.31 22.37 -2.52
C GLY A 140 -0.92 22.13 -3.08
N GLY A 141 -0.68 20.94 -3.63
CA GLY A 141 0.59 20.60 -4.27
C GLY A 141 0.94 21.49 -5.47
N LEU A 142 -0.04 21.89 -6.28
CA LEU A 142 0.16 22.85 -7.39
C LEU A 142 0.68 24.20 -6.90
N ALA A 143 0.18 24.69 -5.76
CA ALA A 143 0.64 25.96 -5.18
C ALA A 143 2.01 25.83 -4.51
N GLY A 144 2.38 24.63 -4.04
CA GLY A 144 3.65 24.35 -3.34
C GLY A 144 4.77 23.79 -4.21
N GLY A 145 4.54 23.52 -5.51
CA GLY A 145 5.54 22.92 -6.40
C GLY A 145 5.69 21.40 -6.27
N HIS A 146 4.73 20.71 -5.65
CA HIS A 146 4.80 19.27 -5.35
C HIS A 146 4.02 18.37 -6.33
N ILE A 147 3.60 18.91 -7.47
CA ILE A 147 2.77 18.21 -8.46
C ILE A 147 3.36 16.89 -8.93
N LEU A 148 4.69 16.84 -9.11
CA LEU A 148 5.33 15.62 -9.58
C LEU A 148 5.11 14.47 -8.60
N GLY A 149 5.34 14.72 -7.30
CA GLY A 149 5.11 13.72 -6.27
C GLY A 149 3.64 13.33 -6.13
N ASP A 150 2.72 14.29 -6.23
CA ASP A 150 1.28 14.02 -6.16
C ASP A 150 0.80 13.15 -7.34
N ILE A 151 1.29 13.43 -8.56
CA ILE A 151 1.00 12.60 -9.75
C ILE A 151 1.59 11.20 -9.57
N LEU A 152 2.83 11.09 -9.08
CA LEU A 152 3.46 9.79 -8.82
C LEU A 152 2.69 8.99 -7.77
N ALA A 153 2.16 9.62 -6.71
CA ALA A 153 1.30 8.95 -5.73
C ALA A 153 -0.02 8.46 -6.35
N ALA A 154 -0.62 9.25 -7.24
CA ALA A 154 -1.82 8.85 -7.97
C ALA A 154 -1.54 7.67 -8.93
N ILE A 155 -0.40 7.68 -9.62
CA ILE A 155 0.05 6.56 -10.47
C ILE A 155 0.29 5.30 -9.62
N ALA A 156 0.97 5.44 -8.49
CA ALA A 156 1.25 4.32 -7.58
C ALA A 156 -0.06 3.67 -7.11
N SER A 157 -0.99 4.46 -6.59
CA SER A 157 -2.29 3.95 -6.11
C SER A 157 -3.14 3.32 -7.21
N PHE A 158 -3.11 3.87 -8.43
CA PHE A 158 -3.77 3.26 -9.59
C PHE A 158 -3.15 1.90 -9.97
N LEU A 159 -1.82 1.82 -10.06
CA LEU A 159 -1.11 0.58 -10.38
C LEU A 159 -1.30 -0.48 -9.30
N LEU A 160 -1.29 -0.07 -8.03
CA LEU A 160 -1.60 -0.95 -6.90
C LEU A 160 -3.03 -1.50 -7.01
N ALA A 161 -4.01 -0.64 -7.28
CA ALA A 161 -5.39 -1.06 -7.49
C ALA A 161 -5.55 -2.02 -8.69
N LEU A 162 -4.81 -1.78 -9.78
CA LEU A 162 -4.77 -2.65 -10.94
C LEU A 162 -4.17 -4.02 -10.59
N ALA A 163 -3.05 -4.05 -9.86
CA ALA A 163 -2.44 -5.29 -9.41
C ALA A 163 -3.40 -6.13 -8.55
N ILE A 164 -4.09 -5.48 -7.61
CA ILE A 164 -5.10 -6.12 -6.75
C ILE A 164 -6.28 -6.64 -7.59
N THR A 165 -6.76 -5.85 -8.55
CA THR A 165 -7.89 -6.23 -9.41
C THR A 165 -7.55 -7.42 -10.32
N LEU A 166 -6.35 -7.43 -10.92
CA LEU A 166 -5.86 -8.55 -11.73
C LEU A 166 -5.71 -9.82 -10.89
N SER A 167 -5.19 -9.69 -9.67
CA SER A 167 -5.07 -10.79 -8.71
C SER A 167 -6.44 -11.40 -8.39
N ARG A 168 -7.43 -10.54 -8.13
CA ARG A 168 -8.82 -10.94 -7.87
C ARG A 168 -9.48 -11.60 -9.08
N ALA A 169 -9.24 -11.08 -10.29
CA ALA A 169 -9.74 -11.64 -11.53
C ALA A 169 -9.22 -13.05 -11.79
N ALA A 170 -7.93 -13.28 -11.51
CA ALA A 170 -7.30 -14.57 -11.69
C ALA A 170 -7.72 -15.62 -10.64
N ARG A 171 -8.22 -15.18 -9.47
CA ARG A 171 -8.57 -16.04 -8.32
C ARG A 171 -7.41 -16.91 -7.85
N ILE A 172 -6.17 -16.37 -7.90
CA ILE A 172 -4.96 -17.07 -7.48
C ILE A 172 -4.39 -16.41 -6.23
N ASP A 173 -3.82 -17.20 -5.34
CA ASP A 173 -3.06 -16.69 -4.19
C ASP A 173 -1.77 -16.02 -4.68
N MET A 174 -1.67 -14.71 -4.45
CA MET A 174 -0.56 -13.86 -4.86
C MET A 174 0.37 -13.52 -3.69
N GLY A 175 0.32 -14.25 -2.57
CA GLY A 175 0.94 -13.84 -1.30
C GLY A 175 2.38 -13.32 -1.37
N PHE A 176 3.25 -13.91 -2.22
CA PHE A 176 4.64 -13.45 -2.38
C PHE A 176 4.84 -12.44 -3.52
N VAL A 177 3.88 -12.29 -4.44
CA VAL A 177 4.03 -11.47 -5.65
C VAL A 177 4.39 -10.01 -5.35
N PRO A 178 3.73 -9.30 -4.41
CA PRO A 178 4.08 -7.90 -4.11
C PRO A 178 5.52 -7.75 -3.62
N LEU A 179 6.00 -8.68 -2.78
CA LEU A 179 7.35 -8.63 -2.22
C LEU A 179 8.41 -9.00 -3.26
N VAL A 180 8.15 -10.04 -4.07
CA VAL A 180 9.07 -10.49 -5.13
C VAL A 180 9.15 -9.47 -6.27
N ALA A 181 8.05 -8.76 -6.54
CA ALA A 181 7.99 -7.69 -7.53
C ALA A 181 8.98 -6.55 -7.27
N THR A 182 9.48 -6.41 -6.03
CA THR A 182 10.52 -5.42 -5.68
C THR A 182 11.86 -5.65 -6.40
N ILE A 183 12.04 -6.78 -7.09
CA ILE A 183 13.16 -6.97 -8.02
C ILE A 183 13.19 -5.92 -9.14
N ILE A 184 12.02 -5.42 -9.57
CA ILE A 184 11.91 -4.41 -10.62
C ILE A 184 12.50 -3.07 -10.14
N PRO A 185 12.01 -2.45 -9.04
CA PRO A 185 12.64 -1.25 -8.50
C PRO A 185 14.09 -1.48 -8.07
N ALA A 186 14.45 -2.66 -7.55
CA ALA A 186 15.82 -2.96 -7.17
C ALA A 186 16.78 -2.89 -8.37
N THR A 187 16.45 -3.57 -9.46
CA THR A 187 17.29 -3.60 -10.68
C THR A 187 17.37 -2.23 -11.34
N ILE A 188 16.26 -1.50 -11.41
CA ILE A 188 16.24 -0.13 -11.96
C ILE A 188 17.08 0.81 -11.08
N GLY A 189 16.85 0.82 -9.75
CA GLY A 189 17.62 1.65 -8.83
C GLY A 189 19.11 1.37 -8.89
N LEU A 190 19.53 0.09 -8.87
CA LEU A 190 20.94 -0.29 -9.01
C LEU A 190 21.54 0.15 -10.34
N SER A 191 20.76 0.11 -11.42
CA SER A 191 21.20 0.58 -12.74
C SER A 191 21.48 2.08 -12.74
N PHE A 192 20.59 2.89 -12.16
CA PHE A 192 20.79 4.35 -12.04
C PHE A 192 21.96 4.72 -11.12
N VAL A 193 22.13 4.00 -10.02
CA VAL A 193 23.30 4.17 -9.13
C VAL A 193 24.59 3.79 -9.85
N GLY A 194 24.59 2.71 -10.63
CA GLY A 194 25.74 2.28 -11.41
C GLY A 194 26.12 3.26 -12.51
N THR A 195 25.15 3.78 -13.27
CA THR A 195 25.41 4.75 -14.34
C THR A 195 25.91 6.09 -13.81
N SER A 196 25.35 6.59 -12.70
CA SER A 196 25.84 7.82 -12.05
C SER A 196 27.25 7.66 -11.48
N SER A 197 27.55 6.49 -10.91
CA SER A 197 28.90 6.14 -10.44
C SER A 197 29.92 6.09 -11.57
N LEU A 198 29.57 5.49 -12.72
CA LEU A 198 30.44 5.42 -13.90
C LEU A 198 30.65 6.80 -14.55
N ALA A 199 29.63 7.65 -14.53
CA ALA A 199 29.71 9.02 -15.06
C ALA A 199 30.46 9.98 -14.13
N GLY A 200 30.81 9.57 -12.90
CA GLY A 200 31.41 10.44 -11.89
C GLY A 200 30.47 11.57 -11.42
N THR A 201 29.18 11.49 -11.74
CA THR A 201 28.17 12.50 -11.39
C THR A 201 27.46 12.20 -10.07
N GLY A 202 27.72 11.03 -9.49
CA GLY A 202 27.13 10.58 -8.23
C GLY A 202 27.53 9.14 -7.92
N GLY A 203 26.81 8.49 -7.02
CA GLY A 203 27.02 7.10 -6.65
C GLY A 203 26.04 6.68 -5.57
N PHE A 204 26.28 5.52 -4.95
CA PHE A 204 25.45 5.05 -3.85
C PHE A 204 25.56 6.02 -2.66
N SER A 205 24.43 6.64 -2.29
CA SER A 205 24.37 7.64 -1.23
C SER A 205 23.19 7.37 -0.30
N VAL A 206 23.51 6.80 0.87
CA VAL A 206 22.57 6.60 1.99
C VAL A 206 23.38 6.74 3.28
N GLU A 207 23.08 7.75 4.11
CA GLU A 207 23.83 7.98 5.35
C GLU A 207 23.52 6.93 6.42
N HIS A 208 22.26 6.49 6.50
CA HIS A 208 21.79 5.55 7.51
C HIS A 208 21.09 4.34 6.87
N PRO A 209 21.84 3.44 6.18
CA PRO A 209 21.29 2.32 5.43
C PRO A 209 20.52 1.32 6.30
N ILE A 210 20.80 1.28 7.61
CA ILE A 210 20.13 0.39 8.55
C ILE A 210 18.61 0.59 8.57
N TRP A 211 18.12 1.82 8.43
CA TRP A 211 16.68 2.10 8.43
C TRP A 211 15.98 1.55 7.20
N LEU A 212 16.62 1.63 6.03
CA LEU A 212 16.10 1.09 4.76
C LEU A 212 16.15 -0.43 4.73
N ILE A 213 17.22 -1.03 5.29
CA ILE A 213 17.34 -2.47 5.41
C ILE A 213 16.29 -2.98 6.39
N PHE A 214 16.09 -2.31 7.52
CA PHE A 214 15.08 -2.67 8.50
C PHE A 214 13.66 -2.55 7.92
N ASP A 215 13.37 -1.46 7.22
CA ASP A 215 12.09 -1.28 6.52
C ASP A 215 11.85 -2.41 5.51
N GLY A 216 12.77 -2.57 4.55
CA GLY A 216 12.60 -3.51 3.46
C GLY A 216 12.65 -4.97 3.90
N ALA A 217 13.58 -5.35 4.78
CA ALA A 217 13.77 -6.75 5.17
C ALA A 217 12.80 -7.24 6.25
N ILE A 218 12.27 -6.34 7.09
CA ILE A 218 11.47 -6.72 8.27
C ILE A 218 10.07 -6.10 8.19
N MET A 219 9.95 -4.76 8.15
CA MET A 219 8.65 -4.10 8.25
C MET A 219 7.75 -4.42 7.07
N MET A 220 8.28 -4.37 5.84
CA MET A 220 7.50 -4.63 4.63
C MET A 220 6.98 -6.07 4.54
N PRO A 221 7.82 -7.12 4.71
CA PRO A 221 7.32 -8.49 4.77
C PRO A 221 6.35 -8.73 5.91
N LEU A 222 6.59 -8.15 7.09
CA LEU A 222 5.69 -8.27 8.24
C LEU A 222 4.32 -7.65 7.93
N ALA A 223 4.30 -6.42 7.44
CA ALA A 223 3.07 -5.70 7.08
C ALA A 223 2.25 -6.47 6.05
N PHE A 224 2.88 -6.85 4.93
CA PHE A 224 2.20 -7.58 3.87
C PHE A 224 1.72 -8.95 4.33
N TRP A 225 2.49 -9.69 5.11
CA TRP A 225 2.07 -10.99 5.64
C TRP A 225 0.85 -10.87 6.57
N CYS A 226 0.91 -9.94 7.52
CA CYS A 226 -0.17 -9.67 8.47
C CYS A 226 -1.45 -9.25 7.75
N LEU A 227 -1.36 -8.32 6.80
CA LEU A 227 -2.51 -7.78 6.08
C LEU A 227 -3.07 -8.77 5.04
N ALA A 228 -2.22 -9.57 4.38
CA ALA A 228 -2.68 -10.62 3.47
C ALA A 228 -3.35 -11.79 4.21
N THR A 229 -2.95 -12.04 5.46
CA THR A 229 -3.54 -13.09 6.31
C THR A 229 -4.81 -12.62 7.03
N GLY A 230 -4.96 -11.31 7.25
CA GLY A 230 -6.13 -10.69 7.91
C GLY A 230 -7.50 -11.17 7.39
N PRO A 231 -7.75 -11.22 6.08
CA PRO A 231 -9.02 -11.69 5.50
C PRO A 231 -9.41 -13.12 5.85
N LYS A 232 -8.50 -13.95 6.39
CA LYS A 232 -8.82 -15.29 6.90
C LYS A 232 -9.56 -15.26 8.24
N TYR A 233 -9.44 -14.17 8.99
CA TYR A 233 -9.97 -14.03 10.35
C TYR A 233 -10.99 -12.91 10.51
N LEU A 234 -10.89 -11.88 9.66
CA LEU A 234 -11.72 -10.68 9.69
C LEU A 234 -12.49 -10.53 8.38
N SER A 235 -13.61 -9.82 8.45
CA SER A 235 -14.34 -9.41 7.25
C SER A 235 -13.54 -8.36 6.45
N GLY A 236 -13.80 -8.27 5.15
CA GLY A 236 -13.14 -7.28 4.27
C GLY A 236 -13.17 -5.84 4.79
N PRO A 237 -14.30 -5.31 5.31
CA PRO A 237 -14.35 -3.98 5.94
C PRO A 237 -13.39 -3.82 7.11
N GLU A 238 -13.31 -4.81 7.99
CA GLU A 238 -12.48 -4.77 9.20
C GLU A 238 -10.99 -4.74 8.81
N VAL A 239 -10.57 -5.56 7.84
CA VAL A 239 -9.19 -5.50 7.32
C VAL A 239 -8.91 -4.14 6.67
N GLY A 240 -9.87 -3.60 5.92
CA GLY A 240 -9.76 -2.27 5.30
C GLY A 240 -9.53 -1.13 6.31
N MET A 241 -10.10 -1.24 7.52
CA MET A 241 -9.85 -0.28 8.60
C MET A 241 -8.40 -0.27 9.09
N PHE A 242 -7.67 -1.38 8.97
CA PHE A 242 -6.26 -1.42 9.33
C PHE A 242 -5.34 -0.86 8.24
N TYR A 243 -5.77 -0.88 6.97
CA TYR A 243 -5.09 -0.12 5.91
C TYR A 243 -5.23 1.39 6.12
N LEU A 244 -6.35 1.86 6.65
CA LEU A 244 -6.54 3.26 7.05
C LEU A 244 -5.58 3.71 8.16
N LEU A 245 -5.03 2.77 8.94
CA LEU A 245 -4.13 3.09 10.04
C LEU A 245 -2.84 3.75 9.53
N GLU A 246 -2.30 3.27 8.40
CA GLU A 246 -1.16 3.89 7.73
C GLU A 246 -1.47 5.34 7.36
N THR A 247 -2.62 5.57 6.71
CA THR A 247 -3.05 6.90 6.26
C THR A 247 -3.13 7.92 7.41
N ILE A 248 -3.49 7.47 8.61
CA ILE A 248 -3.62 8.34 9.80
C ILE A 248 -2.28 8.48 10.52
N LEU A 249 -1.56 7.37 10.73
CA LEU A 249 -0.36 7.36 11.57
C LEU A 249 0.90 7.83 10.85
N ALA A 250 1.07 7.55 9.56
CA ALA A 250 2.28 7.95 8.83
C ALA A 250 2.52 9.48 8.86
N PRO A 251 1.51 10.35 8.65
CA PRO A 251 1.68 11.79 8.83
C PRO A 251 2.03 12.19 10.27
N ILE A 252 1.49 11.49 11.26
CA ILE A 252 1.78 11.77 12.68
C ILE A 252 3.24 11.43 12.99
N TRP A 253 3.72 10.27 12.56
CA TRP A 253 5.13 9.89 12.75
C TRP A 253 6.07 10.86 12.07
N VAL A 254 5.75 11.26 10.83
CA VAL A 254 6.57 12.21 10.09
C VAL A 254 6.58 13.59 10.73
N TRP A 255 5.44 14.06 11.23
CA TRP A 255 5.38 15.31 11.98
C TRP A 255 6.22 15.25 13.26
N LEU A 256 6.15 14.15 14.02
CA LEU A 256 6.92 13.99 15.26
C LEU A 256 8.44 13.87 15.03
N ILE A 257 8.87 13.19 13.97
CA ILE A 257 10.29 12.89 13.70
C ILE A 257 10.95 14.03 12.91
N PHE A 258 10.26 14.56 11.90
CA PHE A 258 10.83 15.52 10.94
C PHE A 258 10.26 16.93 11.08
N SER A 259 9.33 17.16 12.02
CA SER A 259 8.64 18.46 12.18
C SER A 259 7.93 18.95 10.91
N GLU A 260 7.58 18.04 10.00
CA GLU A 260 6.86 18.37 8.76
C GLU A 260 5.39 18.58 9.07
N VAL A 261 4.90 19.81 8.91
CA VAL A 261 3.51 20.18 9.15
C VAL A 261 2.72 20.08 7.84
N PRO A 262 1.71 19.21 7.74
CA PRO A 262 0.86 19.14 6.55
C PRO A 262 0.13 20.46 6.33
N SER A 263 -0.02 20.87 5.06
CA SER A 263 -0.75 22.09 4.73
C SER A 263 -2.23 22.01 5.15
N ALA A 264 -2.88 23.16 5.33
CA ALA A 264 -4.31 23.20 5.63
C ALA A 264 -5.15 22.47 4.57
N ARG A 265 -4.78 22.58 3.29
CA ARG A 265 -5.43 21.85 2.18
C ARG A 265 -5.22 20.35 2.29
N THR A 266 -4.02 19.92 2.67
CA THR A 266 -3.70 18.51 2.89
C THR A 266 -4.51 17.94 4.05
N LEU A 267 -4.62 18.66 5.17
CA LEU A 267 -5.42 18.24 6.32
C LEU A 267 -6.91 18.17 6.03
N LEU A 268 -7.47 19.18 5.34
CA LEU A 268 -8.87 19.21 4.94
C LEU A 268 -9.18 18.04 3.98
N GLY A 269 -8.35 17.85 2.96
CA GLY A 269 -8.53 16.78 1.97
C GLY A 269 -8.38 15.40 2.61
N GLY A 270 -7.34 15.21 3.44
CA GLY A 270 -7.13 14.00 4.22
C GLY A 270 -8.30 13.68 5.16
N SER A 271 -8.86 14.69 5.84
CA SER A 271 -10.04 14.51 6.70
C SER A 271 -11.26 14.04 5.91
N ILE A 272 -11.49 14.62 4.72
CA ILE A 272 -12.57 14.18 3.81
C ILE A 272 -12.38 12.70 3.43
N LEU A 273 -11.16 12.30 3.08
CA LEU A 273 -10.86 10.92 2.69
C LEU A 273 -11.07 9.93 3.83
N VAL A 274 -10.53 10.23 5.02
CA VAL A 274 -10.66 9.38 6.20
C VAL A 274 -12.12 9.25 6.61
N LEU A 275 -12.88 10.34 6.66
CA LEU A 275 -14.31 10.31 7.00
C LEU A 275 -15.14 9.54 5.96
N ALA A 276 -14.84 9.71 4.68
CA ALA A 276 -15.52 8.97 3.61
C ALA A 276 -15.27 7.46 3.72
N LEU A 277 -14.01 7.05 3.96
CA LEU A 277 -13.65 5.65 4.10
C LEU A 277 -14.23 5.03 5.38
N ILE A 278 -14.23 5.76 6.51
CA ILE A 278 -14.89 5.31 7.75
C ILE A 278 -16.39 5.15 7.52
N GLY A 279 -17.04 6.13 6.90
CA GLY A 279 -18.47 6.08 6.59
C GLY A 279 -18.84 4.92 5.68
N TYR A 280 -18.04 4.69 4.62
CA TYR A 280 -18.20 3.57 3.70
C TYR A 280 -18.01 2.22 4.40
N SER A 281 -16.96 2.09 5.22
CA SER A 281 -16.66 0.85 5.95
C SER A 281 -17.74 0.54 6.98
N ALA A 282 -18.24 1.54 7.71
CA ALA A 282 -19.35 1.41 8.66
C ALA A 282 -20.65 1.00 7.95
N TRP A 283 -20.95 1.59 6.80
CA TRP A 283 -22.11 1.21 5.98
C TRP A 283 -22.00 -0.25 5.50
N GLN A 284 -20.81 -0.65 5.02
CA GLN A 284 -20.58 -2.01 4.54
C GLN A 284 -20.72 -3.04 5.66
N MET A 285 -20.20 -2.77 6.86
CA MET A 285 -20.38 -3.65 8.03
C MET A 285 -21.86 -3.82 8.40
N ARG A 286 -22.62 -2.72 8.52
CA ARG A 286 -24.05 -2.77 8.82
C ARG A 286 -24.84 -3.56 7.78
N ARG A 287 -24.43 -3.49 6.50
CA ARG A 287 -25.05 -4.26 5.42
C ARG A 287 -24.77 -5.76 5.56
N VAL A 288 -23.53 -6.16 5.83
CA VAL A 288 -23.15 -7.57 6.03
C VAL A 288 -23.87 -8.17 7.23
N GLU A 289 -23.94 -7.43 8.35
CA GLU A 289 -24.64 -7.87 9.56
C GLU A 289 -26.14 -8.07 9.32
N ARG A 290 -26.80 -7.12 8.66
CA ARG A 290 -28.23 -7.24 8.27
C ARG A 290 -28.49 -8.45 7.37
N MET A 291 -27.57 -8.78 6.47
CA MET A 291 -27.70 -9.96 5.61
C MET A 291 -27.55 -11.26 6.41
N ARG A 292 -26.57 -11.33 7.34
CA ARG A 292 -26.41 -12.49 8.25
C ARG A 292 -27.66 -12.75 9.08
N VAL A 293 -28.24 -11.71 9.70
CA VAL A 293 -29.45 -11.83 10.53
C VAL A 293 -30.63 -12.35 9.70
N LYS A 294 -30.81 -11.87 8.46
CA LYS A 294 -31.86 -12.37 7.55
C LYS A 294 -31.66 -13.84 7.16
N THR A 295 -30.43 -14.27 6.87
CA THR A 295 -30.14 -15.68 6.56
C THR A 295 -30.40 -16.59 7.74
N MET A 296 -30.04 -16.18 8.97
CA MET A 296 -30.32 -16.98 10.17
C MET A 296 -31.83 -17.09 10.41
N ALA A 297 -32.57 -15.98 10.27
CA ALA A 297 -34.03 -15.97 10.41
C ALA A 297 -34.75 -16.85 9.38
N SER A 298 -34.23 -16.98 8.15
CA SER A 298 -34.83 -17.85 7.12
C SER A 298 -34.47 -19.34 7.28
N GLN A 299 -33.47 -19.68 8.08
CA GLN A 299 -33.11 -21.08 8.40
C GLN A 299 -33.85 -21.62 9.63
N THR A 300 -34.58 -20.76 10.34
CA THR A 300 -35.38 -21.13 11.53
C THR A 300 -36.86 -21.35 11.22
N ILE A 301 -37.25 -21.22 9.95
CA ILE A 301 -38.60 -21.46 9.40
C ILE A 301 -38.52 -22.67 8.48
#